data_AF-A0A7J4EBH2-F1
#
_entry.id   AF-A0A7J4EBH2-F1
#
_cell.length_a   1.000
_cell.length_b   1.000
_cell.length_c   1.000
_cell.angle_alpha   90.00
_cell.angle_beta   90.00
_cell.angle_gamma   90.00
#
_symmetry.space_group_name_H-M   'P 1'
#
loop_
_entity.id
_entity.type
_entity.pdbx_description
1 polymer ?
#
loop_
_entity_poly.entity_id
_entity_poly.type
_entity_poly.pdbx_seq_one_letter_code
_entity_poly.pdbx_strand_id
1 'polypeptide(L)'
;MAKPYISYHQQRADIQSQKNFLSDKDDLKLSLNAAEVLKRRYLLKDELERVIETPSQMFERVAKAIARAELNYGKSKEEIKKIEQRFYLLMCNLEFLPNSPTLMNAGTDLGQLAACFALPVEDSIESIFGAVKDMAKIHQSGGGTGFTFSRLRPKGDVVKSTGGVASGPVSFMRVFDVATEVIKQGGKRRGANMGIINADHPDILEFIRAKERGDFSNFNTSVAVTDEFMQAVARNEKYGLINPRTKEEVREINARDVFNEIVTYAWKTGDPGIIFLDEIKRHNPVPAVGEIEATNPCGEQPLLAYESCNLGSINVSKFVENCEIDWERLKEVIWISVRFLDDVIDVNQYQLPEIEKMTKANRKIGLGIMGFAELLIKLG
;
A
#
# COMPACT_ATOMS: atom_id res chain seq x y z
N MET A 1 35.05 21.98 26.79
CA MET A 1 35.21 20.58 26.33
C MET A 1 34.25 19.59 27.04
N ALA A 2 33.04 19.99 27.47
CA ALA A 2 32.12 19.11 28.22
C ALA A 2 30.89 18.60 27.42
N LYS A 3 30.57 19.21 26.26
CA LYS A 3 29.40 18.83 25.45
C LYS A 3 29.46 17.43 24.81
N PRO A 4 30.62 16.91 24.33
CA PRO A 4 30.68 15.56 23.75
C PRO A 4 30.52 14.44 24.79
N TYR A 5 30.99 14.68 26.02
CA TYR A 5 30.98 13.69 27.10
C TYR A 5 29.58 13.49 27.70
N ILE A 6 28.80 14.57 27.83
CA ILE A 6 27.40 14.54 28.28
C ILE A 6 26.50 13.84 27.23
N SER A 7 26.73 14.10 25.94
CA SER A 7 26.04 13.43 24.83
C SER A 7 26.30 11.91 24.79
N TYR A 8 27.53 11.48 25.09
CA TYR A 8 27.90 10.06 25.17
C TYR A 8 27.24 9.35 26.37
N HIS A 9 27.19 9.99 27.54
CA HIS A 9 26.53 9.43 28.72
C HIS A 9 25.01 9.42 28.62
N GLN A 10 24.39 10.42 27.97
CA GLN A 10 22.96 10.38 27.63
C GLN A 10 22.65 9.26 26.64
N GLN A 11 23.43 9.10 25.57
CA GLN A 11 23.27 7.96 24.66
C GLN A 11 23.44 6.62 25.37
N ARG A 12 24.39 6.48 26.30
CA ARG A 12 24.56 5.23 27.07
C ARG A 12 23.47 5.02 28.12
N ALA A 13 22.93 6.07 28.72
CA ALA A 13 21.79 5.99 29.62
C ALA A 13 20.49 5.65 28.87
N ASP A 14 20.31 6.18 27.66
CA ASP A 14 19.23 5.79 26.74
C ASP A 14 19.39 4.33 26.30
N ILE A 15 20.60 3.90 25.91
CA ILE A 15 20.90 2.49 25.59
C ILE A 15 20.70 1.58 26.81
N GLN A 16 21.03 2.03 28.03
CA GLN A 16 20.85 1.24 29.25
C GLN A 16 19.38 1.18 29.68
N SER A 17 18.61 2.26 29.53
CA SER A 17 17.16 2.26 29.77
C SER A 17 16.40 1.47 28.70
N GLN A 18 16.87 1.51 27.45
CA GLN A 18 16.41 0.66 26.36
C GLN A 18 16.72 -0.81 26.66
N LYS A 19 17.94 -1.14 27.11
CA LYS A 19 18.32 -2.51 27.54
C LYS A 19 17.47 -3.02 28.70
N ASN A 20 17.13 -2.17 29.66
CA ASN A 20 16.26 -2.55 30.79
C ASN A 20 14.78 -2.72 30.36
N PHE A 21 14.30 -1.95 29.38
CA PHE A 21 12.99 -2.17 28.77
C PHE A 21 12.93 -3.46 27.93
N LEU A 22 14.01 -3.79 27.22
CA LEU A 22 14.18 -5.00 26.40
C LEU A 22 14.25 -6.28 27.25
N SER A 23 14.82 -6.20 28.45
CA SER A 23 14.92 -7.31 29.42
C SER A 23 13.56 -7.86 29.85
N ASP A 24 12.58 -6.99 30.08
CA ASP A 24 11.32 -7.38 30.74
C ASP A 24 10.15 -7.51 29.77
N LYS A 25 10.27 -7.02 28.51
CA LYS A 25 9.19 -7.02 27.52
C LYS A 25 9.51 -7.59 26.13
N ASP A 26 10.77 -7.88 25.78
CA ASP A 26 11.08 -8.60 24.53
C ASP A 26 11.15 -10.11 24.78
N ASP A 27 9.97 -10.72 24.92
CA ASP A 27 9.79 -12.14 25.23
C ASP A 27 10.12 -13.09 24.06
N LEU A 28 10.29 -12.55 22.83
CA LEU A 28 10.64 -13.31 21.63
C LEU A 28 12.12 -13.21 21.23
N LYS A 29 12.94 -12.50 22.03
CA LYS A 29 14.38 -12.31 21.78
C LYS A 29 14.66 -11.75 20.38
N LEU A 30 13.90 -10.75 19.97
CA LEU A 30 14.06 -10.10 18.67
C LEU A 30 15.37 -9.30 18.62
N SER A 31 15.78 -8.91 17.40
CA SER A 31 16.92 -8.01 17.27
C SER A 31 16.62 -6.65 17.91
N LEU A 32 17.65 -5.96 18.41
CA LEU A 32 17.53 -4.63 19.01
C LEU A 32 16.79 -3.64 18.09
N ASN A 33 17.08 -3.72 16.79
CA ASN A 33 16.44 -2.87 15.78
C ASN A 33 14.95 -3.19 15.63
N ALA A 34 14.59 -4.48 15.60
CA ALA A 34 13.19 -4.90 15.51
C ALA A 34 12.41 -4.44 16.74
N ALA A 35 12.96 -4.65 17.94
CA ALA A 35 12.32 -4.23 19.18
C ALA A 35 12.11 -2.71 19.27
N GLU A 36 13.07 -1.90 18.82
CA GLU A 36 12.91 -0.43 18.77
C GLU A 36 11.81 0.00 17.77
N VAL A 37 11.74 -0.66 16.61
CA VAL A 37 10.67 -0.41 15.63
C VAL A 37 9.30 -0.77 16.21
N LEU A 38 9.19 -1.93 16.87
CA LEU A 38 7.97 -2.37 17.54
C LEU A 38 7.52 -1.38 18.61
N LYS A 39 8.42 -1.01 19.53
CA LYS A 39 8.17 -0.01 20.58
C LYS A 39 7.67 1.32 20.03
N ARG A 40 8.28 1.78 18.94
CA ARG A 40 7.95 3.09 18.36
C ARG A 40 6.58 3.10 17.71
N ARG A 41 6.19 2.03 17.01
CA ARG A 41 5.07 2.08 16.06
C ARG A 41 3.98 1.02 16.24
N TYR A 42 4.30 -0.16 16.76
CA TYR A 42 3.41 -1.32 16.75
C TYR A 42 2.82 -1.63 18.11
N LEU A 43 3.64 -1.58 19.16
CA LEU A 43 3.19 -1.90 20.50
C LEU A 43 2.21 -0.83 21.01
N LEU A 44 1.06 -1.27 21.53
CA LEU A 44 0.06 -0.44 22.19
C LEU A 44 0.68 0.36 23.34
N LYS A 45 0.16 1.57 23.51
CA LYS A 45 0.56 2.53 24.52
C LYS A 45 -0.65 3.02 25.27
N ASP A 46 -0.47 3.35 26.55
CA ASP A 46 -1.48 4.04 27.34
C ASP A 46 -1.53 5.55 27.01
N GLU A 47 -2.41 6.27 27.69
CA GLU A 47 -2.61 7.72 27.55
C GLU A 47 -1.35 8.55 27.91
N LEU A 48 -0.40 7.96 28.63
CA LEU A 48 0.88 8.56 29.00
C LEU A 48 2.01 8.13 28.06
N GLU A 49 1.66 7.56 26.89
CA GLU A 49 2.57 7.03 25.87
C GLU A 49 3.50 5.88 26.32
N ARG A 50 3.18 5.22 27.44
CA ARG A 50 3.97 4.08 27.94
C ARG A 50 3.51 2.82 27.24
N VAL A 51 4.46 2.01 26.76
CA VAL A 51 4.14 0.73 26.11
C VAL A 51 3.53 -0.24 27.12
N ILE A 52 2.36 -0.79 26.79
CA ILE A 52 1.57 -1.68 27.66
C ILE A 52 1.47 -3.13 27.17
N GLU A 53 2.03 -3.46 26.00
CA GLU A 53 2.08 -4.84 25.48
C GLU A 53 3.51 -5.29 25.11
N THR A 54 3.79 -6.59 25.23
CA THR A 54 4.99 -7.26 24.69
C THR A 54 4.77 -7.67 23.21
N PRO A 55 5.83 -8.01 22.46
CA PRO A 55 5.69 -8.58 21.11
C PRO A 55 4.79 -9.83 21.06
N SER A 56 4.93 -10.77 22.00
CA SER A 56 4.04 -11.94 22.04
C SER A 56 2.59 -11.54 22.33
N GLN A 57 2.35 -10.60 23.25
CA GLN A 57 1.00 -10.09 23.54
C GLN A 57 0.39 -9.37 22.34
N MET A 58 1.19 -8.63 21.56
CA MET A 58 0.75 -8.04 20.29
C MET A 58 0.30 -9.14 19.31
N PHE A 59 1.08 -10.21 19.14
CA PHE A 59 0.70 -11.33 18.27
C PHE A 59 -0.53 -12.11 18.79
N GLU A 60 -0.68 -12.28 20.10
CA GLU A 60 -1.87 -12.88 20.70
C GLU A 60 -3.11 -12.02 20.42
N ARG A 61 -3.03 -10.70 20.63
CA ARG A 61 -4.09 -9.75 20.31
C ARG A 61 -4.50 -9.84 18.84
N VAL A 62 -3.53 -9.86 17.93
CA VAL A 62 -3.79 -9.97 16.48
C VAL A 62 -4.46 -11.31 16.17
N ALA A 63 -3.88 -12.44 16.59
CA ALA A 63 -4.41 -13.77 16.33
C ALA A 63 -5.85 -13.94 16.83
N LYS A 64 -6.13 -13.49 18.06
CA LYS A 64 -7.45 -13.52 18.67
C LYS A 64 -8.46 -12.64 17.94
N ALA A 65 -8.04 -11.46 17.49
CA ALA A 65 -8.91 -10.56 16.75
C ALA A 65 -9.29 -11.14 15.38
N ILE A 66 -8.34 -11.72 14.64
CA ILE A 66 -8.59 -12.29 13.32
C ILE A 66 -9.42 -13.57 13.40
N ALA A 67 -9.10 -14.47 14.33
CA ALA A 67 -9.83 -15.73 14.50
C ALA A 67 -11.32 -15.55 14.87
N ARG A 68 -11.76 -14.34 15.27
CA ARG A 68 -13.19 -14.05 15.48
C ARG A 68 -14.02 -14.15 14.20
N ALA A 69 -13.42 -13.97 13.02
CA ALA A 69 -14.12 -14.13 11.74
C ALA A 69 -14.81 -15.50 11.62
N GLU A 70 -14.20 -16.53 12.20
CA GLU A 70 -14.67 -17.91 12.18
C GLU A 70 -16.04 -18.11 12.86
N LEU A 71 -16.47 -17.18 13.72
CA LEU A 71 -17.83 -17.15 14.26
C LEU A 71 -18.89 -17.03 13.15
N ASN A 72 -18.58 -16.29 12.08
CA ASN A 72 -19.49 -16.09 10.95
C ASN A 72 -19.72 -17.39 10.17
N TYR A 73 -18.85 -18.39 10.35
CA TYR A 73 -18.87 -19.67 9.66
C TYR A 73 -19.28 -20.82 10.58
N GLY A 74 -19.88 -20.51 11.73
CA GLY A 74 -20.50 -21.50 12.63
C GLY A 74 -19.53 -22.35 13.44
N LYS A 75 -18.25 -21.96 13.54
CA LYS A 75 -17.26 -22.73 14.31
C LYS A 75 -17.49 -22.64 15.81
N SER A 76 -17.21 -23.75 16.48
CA SER A 76 -17.23 -23.81 17.94
C SER A 76 -16.09 -23.00 18.55
N LYS A 77 -16.26 -22.61 19.83
CA LYS A 77 -15.20 -21.90 20.59
C LYS A 77 -13.88 -22.66 20.62
N GLU A 78 -13.92 -24.00 20.63
CA GLU A 78 -12.71 -24.83 20.66
C GLU A 78 -11.98 -24.80 19.31
N GLU A 79 -12.70 -24.87 18.19
CA GLU A 79 -12.12 -24.76 16.86
C GLU A 79 -11.50 -23.38 16.62
N ILE A 80 -12.20 -22.32 17.05
CA ILE A 80 -11.68 -20.95 16.96
C ILE A 80 -10.38 -20.82 17.75
N LYS A 81 -10.33 -21.36 18.97
CA LYS A 81 -9.11 -21.34 19.79
C LYS A 81 -7.94 -22.10 19.13
N LYS A 82 -8.22 -23.20 18.42
CA LYS A 82 -7.20 -23.92 17.63
C LYS A 82 -6.67 -23.06 16.48
N ILE A 83 -7.53 -22.31 15.81
CA ILE A 83 -7.15 -21.42 14.69
C ILE A 83 -6.36 -20.22 15.21
N GLU A 84 -6.84 -19.57 16.27
CA GLU A 84 -6.12 -18.52 17.01
C GLU A 84 -4.71 -18.97 17.37
N GLN A 85 -4.56 -20.17 17.94
CA GLN A 85 -3.25 -20.71 18.29
C GLN A 85 -2.35 -20.90 17.08
N ARG A 86 -2.87 -21.36 15.93
CA ARG A 86 -2.08 -21.50 14.69
C ARG A 86 -1.62 -20.14 14.18
N PHE A 87 -2.50 -19.15 14.14
CA PHE A 87 -2.16 -17.78 13.74
C PHE A 87 -1.08 -17.18 14.63
N TYR A 88 -1.23 -17.33 15.94
CA TYR A 88 -0.26 -16.89 16.93
C TYR A 88 1.12 -17.51 16.70
N LEU A 89 1.18 -18.85 16.55
CA LEU A 89 2.43 -19.56 16.35
C LEU A 89 3.17 -19.15 15.08
N LEU A 90 2.45 -18.94 13.96
CA LEU A 90 3.08 -18.48 12.71
C LEU A 90 3.79 -17.13 12.88
N MET A 91 3.16 -16.20 13.59
CA MET A 91 3.74 -14.88 13.83
C MET A 91 4.90 -14.94 14.84
N CYS A 92 4.76 -15.70 15.93
CA CYS A 92 5.85 -15.85 16.91
C CYS A 92 7.08 -16.56 16.33
N ASN A 93 6.90 -17.50 15.41
CA ASN A 93 7.99 -18.16 14.69
C ASN A 93 8.59 -17.28 13.57
N LEU A 94 7.97 -16.13 13.28
CA LEU A 94 8.27 -15.25 12.16
C LEU A 94 8.21 -15.97 10.80
N GLU A 95 7.36 -17.00 10.70
CA GLU A 95 7.07 -17.73 9.47
C GLU A 95 6.15 -16.92 8.56
N PHE A 96 5.22 -16.16 9.16
CA PHE A 96 4.32 -15.25 8.45
C PHE A 96 4.07 -13.99 9.27
N LEU A 97 4.02 -12.83 8.60
CA LEU A 97 3.59 -11.57 9.21
C LEU A 97 2.55 -10.89 8.30
N PRO A 98 1.42 -10.41 8.85
CA PRO A 98 0.50 -9.57 8.09
C PRO A 98 1.07 -8.14 7.94
N ASN A 99 0.45 -7.35 7.06
CA ASN A 99 0.85 -5.96 6.87
C ASN A 99 0.73 -5.12 8.15
N SER A 100 1.44 -3.99 8.18
CA SER A 100 1.54 -3.16 9.39
C SER A 100 0.19 -2.74 10.00
N PRO A 101 -0.83 -2.28 9.23
CA PRO A 101 -2.13 -1.94 9.83
C PRO A 101 -2.79 -3.08 10.61
N THR A 102 -2.70 -4.33 10.15
CA THR A 102 -3.20 -5.49 10.91
C THR A 102 -2.50 -5.62 12.27
N LEU A 103 -1.17 -5.53 12.31
CA LEU A 103 -0.41 -5.59 13.58
C LEU A 103 -0.76 -4.44 14.53
N MET A 104 -0.90 -3.23 13.97
CA MET A 104 -1.17 -2.00 14.72
C MET A 104 -2.60 -1.92 15.27
N ASN A 105 -3.59 -2.36 14.49
CA ASN A 105 -4.99 -2.01 14.72
C ASN A 105 -5.91 -3.19 15.05
N ALA A 106 -5.48 -4.44 14.85
CA ALA A 106 -6.32 -5.61 15.17
C ALA A 106 -6.68 -5.64 16.66
N GLY A 107 -7.97 -5.75 16.97
CA GLY A 107 -8.46 -5.74 18.36
C GLY A 107 -8.44 -4.37 19.05
N THR A 108 -8.27 -3.28 18.30
CA THR A 108 -8.36 -1.89 18.78
C THR A 108 -9.64 -1.21 18.25
N ASP A 109 -10.00 -0.05 18.80
CA ASP A 109 -11.17 0.73 18.37
C ASP A 109 -11.07 1.25 16.93
N LEU A 110 -9.86 1.44 16.40
CA LEU A 110 -9.66 1.92 15.03
C LEU A 110 -9.96 0.81 14.00
N GLY A 111 -9.58 -0.43 14.32
CA GLY A 111 -9.97 -1.65 13.61
C GLY A 111 -9.66 -1.75 12.12
N GLN A 112 -8.95 -0.79 11.50
CA GLN A 112 -8.63 -0.82 10.08
C GLN A 112 -7.36 -1.64 9.79
N LEU A 113 -7.50 -2.74 9.05
CA LEU A 113 -6.49 -3.78 8.91
C LEU A 113 -5.83 -3.85 7.53
N ALA A 114 -6.44 -3.28 6.50
CA ALA A 114 -5.92 -3.22 5.14
C ALA A 114 -4.84 -2.16 5.00
N ALA A 115 -3.85 -2.43 4.15
CA ALA A 115 -2.70 -1.55 3.96
C ALA A 115 -3.01 -0.36 3.06
N CYS A 116 -3.77 -0.60 1.99
CA CYS A 116 -3.96 0.34 0.90
C CYS A 116 -5.31 0.15 0.20
N PHE A 117 -5.70 1.15 -0.60
CA PHE A 117 -6.98 1.21 -1.32
C PHE A 117 -6.81 1.92 -2.66
N ALA A 118 -7.68 1.66 -3.62
CA ALA A 118 -7.81 2.48 -4.83
C ALA A 118 -9.10 3.30 -4.79
N LEU A 119 -9.01 4.58 -5.16
CA LEU A 119 -10.15 5.49 -5.19
C LEU A 119 -10.34 6.05 -6.60
N PRO A 120 -11.58 6.10 -7.12
CA PRO A 120 -11.86 6.71 -8.41
C PRO A 120 -11.77 8.24 -8.33
N VAL A 121 -11.36 8.87 -9.43
CA VAL A 121 -11.36 10.33 -9.59
C VAL A 121 -12.05 10.65 -10.92
N GLU A 122 -13.33 11.01 -10.86
CA GLU A 122 -14.10 11.39 -12.04
C GLU A 122 -13.91 12.87 -12.39
N ASP A 123 -14.25 13.25 -13.62
CA ASP A 123 -14.10 14.60 -14.17
C ASP A 123 -15.14 15.61 -13.64
N SER A 124 -15.23 15.75 -12.32
CA SER A 124 -16.07 16.74 -11.64
C SER A 124 -15.45 17.21 -10.31
N ILE A 125 -15.72 18.45 -9.91
CA ILE A 125 -15.25 19.01 -8.64
C ILE A 125 -15.76 18.17 -7.46
N GLU A 126 -17.00 17.70 -7.52
CA GLU A 126 -17.59 16.87 -6.48
C GLU A 126 -16.86 15.54 -6.33
N SER A 127 -16.51 14.87 -7.42
CA SER A 127 -15.73 13.64 -7.37
C SER A 127 -14.29 13.89 -6.92
N ILE A 128 -13.63 14.93 -7.44
CA ILE A 128 -12.24 15.26 -7.07
C ILE A 128 -12.13 15.52 -5.56
N PHE A 129 -12.95 16.41 -5.00
CA PHE A 129 -12.88 16.73 -3.58
C PHE A 129 -13.53 15.63 -2.70
N GLY A 130 -14.46 14.85 -3.25
CA GLY A 130 -14.94 13.62 -2.64
C GLY A 130 -13.81 12.61 -2.42
N ALA A 131 -13.00 12.37 -3.45
CA ALA A 131 -11.83 11.50 -3.37
C ALA A 131 -10.77 12.03 -2.39
N VAL A 132 -10.56 13.35 -2.31
CA VAL A 132 -9.68 13.96 -1.28
C VAL A 132 -10.20 13.71 0.13
N LYS A 133 -11.52 13.83 0.35
CA LYS A 133 -12.16 13.53 1.65
C LYS A 133 -12.02 12.06 2.00
N ASP A 134 -12.26 11.17 1.05
CA ASP A 134 -12.17 9.72 1.24
C ASP A 134 -10.72 9.30 1.53
N MET A 135 -9.77 9.83 0.77
CA MET A 135 -8.33 9.69 1.04
C MET A 135 -8.00 10.13 2.47
N ALA A 136 -8.54 11.27 2.93
CA ALA A 136 -8.22 11.79 4.25
C ALA A 136 -8.63 10.83 5.38
N LYS A 137 -9.82 10.22 5.27
CA LYS A 137 -10.29 9.19 6.20
C LYS A 137 -9.41 7.94 6.18
N ILE A 138 -9.00 7.50 4.99
CA ILE A 138 -8.13 6.34 4.82
C ILE A 138 -6.77 6.61 5.46
N HIS A 139 -6.16 7.76 5.19
CA HIS A 139 -4.86 8.14 5.75
C HIS A 139 -4.89 8.32 7.26
N GLN A 140 -5.99 8.85 7.81
CA GLN A 140 -6.20 8.96 9.26
C GLN A 140 -6.09 7.58 9.96
N SER A 141 -6.59 6.53 9.31
CA SER A 141 -6.51 5.15 9.81
C SER A 141 -5.20 4.42 9.45
N GLY A 142 -4.27 5.11 8.76
CA GLY A 142 -2.96 4.58 8.39
C GLY A 142 -2.92 3.83 7.05
N GLY A 143 -3.96 3.92 6.22
CA GLY A 143 -3.98 3.36 4.87
C GLY A 143 -3.26 4.23 3.84
N GLY A 144 -2.78 3.62 2.75
CA GLY A 144 -2.33 4.31 1.55
C GLY A 144 -3.38 4.30 0.44
N THR A 145 -3.24 5.16 -0.57
CA THR A 145 -4.26 5.31 -1.63
C THR A 145 -3.66 5.33 -3.03
N GLY A 146 -4.35 4.73 -3.98
CA GLY A 146 -4.03 4.79 -5.40
C GLY A 146 -5.12 5.49 -6.19
N PHE A 147 -4.71 6.23 -7.22
CA PHE A 147 -5.61 6.99 -8.08
C PHE A 147 -5.18 6.87 -9.54
N THR A 148 -6.15 6.75 -10.43
CA THR A 148 -5.98 7.16 -11.82
C THR A 148 -6.50 8.59 -11.97
N PHE A 149 -5.69 9.46 -12.58
CA PHE A 149 -6.08 10.81 -12.94
C PHE A 149 -6.40 10.94 -14.44
N SER A 150 -6.33 9.83 -15.19
CA SER A 150 -6.55 9.77 -16.64
C SER A 150 -7.96 10.18 -17.08
N ARG A 151 -8.94 10.16 -16.16
CA ARG A 151 -10.32 10.56 -16.45
C ARG A 151 -10.53 12.08 -16.43
N LEU A 152 -9.64 12.82 -15.78
CA LEU A 152 -9.75 14.27 -15.68
C LEU A 152 -9.46 14.93 -17.03
N ARG A 153 -10.26 15.91 -17.43
CA ARG A 153 -10.01 16.65 -18.67
C ARG A 153 -8.66 17.39 -18.62
N PRO A 154 -8.01 17.56 -19.78
CA PRO A 154 -6.69 18.16 -19.83
C PRO A 154 -6.73 19.65 -19.53
N LYS A 155 -5.58 20.20 -19.18
CA LYS A 155 -5.37 21.63 -18.96
C LYS A 155 -5.79 22.43 -20.18
N GLY A 156 -6.52 23.52 -19.96
CA GLY A 156 -7.05 24.36 -21.03
C GLY A 156 -8.38 23.89 -21.63
N ASP A 157 -8.88 22.69 -21.29
CA ASP A 157 -10.18 22.22 -21.80
C ASP A 157 -11.36 23.01 -21.22
N VAL A 158 -12.47 23.05 -21.95
CA VAL A 158 -13.63 23.89 -21.63
C VAL A 158 -14.35 23.40 -20.35
N VAL A 159 -14.70 24.35 -19.48
CA VAL A 159 -15.57 24.12 -18.32
C VAL A 159 -16.93 24.79 -18.57
N LYS A 160 -17.89 24.04 -19.11
CA LYS A 160 -19.20 24.57 -19.55
C LYS A 160 -19.96 25.34 -18.46
N SER A 161 -19.86 24.92 -17.20
CA SER A 161 -20.60 25.53 -16.08
C SER A 161 -20.11 26.93 -15.71
N THR A 162 -18.82 27.23 -15.94
CA THR A 162 -18.21 28.52 -15.58
C THR A 162 -17.80 29.35 -16.78
N GLY A 163 -17.80 28.76 -17.99
CA GLY A 163 -17.26 29.37 -19.20
C GLY A 163 -15.72 29.51 -19.19
N GLY A 164 -15.04 28.97 -18.17
CA GLY A 164 -13.59 29.01 -18.02
C GLY A 164 -12.89 27.79 -18.63
N VAL A 165 -11.60 27.64 -18.28
CA VAL A 165 -10.74 26.54 -18.71
C VAL A 165 -10.30 25.68 -17.52
N ALA A 166 -10.03 24.41 -17.77
CA ALA A 166 -9.61 23.45 -16.77
C ALA A 166 -8.14 23.61 -16.38
N SER A 167 -7.82 23.31 -15.11
CA SER A 167 -6.44 23.33 -14.60
C SER A 167 -5.62 22.10 -14.99
N GLY A 168 -6.27 21.01 -15.39
CA GLY A 168 -5.65 19.72 -15.71
C GLY A 168 -5.37 18.83 -14.48
N PRO A 169 -5.12 17.52 -14.69
CA PRO A 169 -4.92 16.55 -13.63
C PRO A 169 -3.73 16.84 -12.73
N VAL A 170 -2.58 17.28 -13.28
CA VAL A 170 -1.37 17.57 -12.48
C VAL A 170 -1.62 18.68 -11.46
N SER A 171 -2.44 19.67 -11.81
CA SER A 171 -2.85 20.73 -10.88
C SER A 171 -3.74 20.19 -9.76
N PHE A 172 -4.67 19.27 -10.05
CA PHE A 172 -5.52 18.67 -9.01
C PHE A 172 -4.75 17.70 -8.13
N MET A 173 -3.80 16.94 -8.67
CA MET A 173 -2.89 16.09 -7.90
C MET A 173 -2.19 16.87 -6.78
N ARG A 174 -1.91 18.17 -6.97
CA ARG A 174 -1.29 19.00 -5.94
C ARG A 174 -2.19 19.16 -4.71
N VAL A 175 -3.50 19.16 -4.88
CA VAL A 175 -4.45 19.20 -3.76
C VAL A 175 -4.33 17.94 -2.91
N PHE A 176 -4.24 16.77 -3.55
CA PHE A 176 -4.04 15.49 -2.86
C PHE A 176 -2.70 15.46 -2.12
N ASP A 177 -1.60 15.90 -2.77
CA ASP A 177 -0.27 15.90 -2.18
C ASP A 177 -0.18 16.76 -0.91
N VAL A 178 -0.74 17.98 -0.97
CA VAL A 178 -0.80 18.90 0.18
C VAL A 178 -1.68 18.35 1.28
N ALA A 179 -2.86 17.81 0.94
CA ALA A 179 -3.75 17.20 1.93
C ALA A 179 -3.06 16.04 2.67
N THR A 180 -2.33 15.17 1.96
CA THR A 180 -1.56 14.08 2.57
C THR A 180 -0.47 14.60 3.53
N GLU A 181 0.23 15.68 3.17
CA GLU A 181 1.28 16.24 4.04
C GLU A 181 0.70 16.77 5.37
N VAL A 182 -0.48 17.39 5.32
CA VAL A 182 -1.16 17.90 6.52
C VAL A 182 -1.63 16.76 7.43
N ILE A 183 -2.21 15.70 6.87
CA ILE A 183 -2.73 14.55 7.65
C ILE A 183 -1.60 13.77 8.32
N LYS A 184 -0.47 13.61 7.64
CA LYS A 184 0.74 12.92 8.14
C LYS A 184 1.22 13.46 9.50
N GLN A 185 1.01 14.74 9.79
CA GLN A 185 1.47 15.35 11.04
C GLN A 185 0.76 14.81 12.29
N GLY A 186 -0.41 14.18 12.15
CA GLY A 186 -1.20 13.63 13.26
C GLY A 186 -1.19 12.09 13.39
N GLY A 187 -0.62 11.35 12.43
CA GLY A 187 -0.77 9.89 12.34
C GLY A 187 0.48 9.08 12.76
N LYS A 188 0.28 7.84 13.22
CA LYS A 188 1.38 6.87 13.50
C LYS A 188 2.14 6.45 12.23
N ARG A 189 1.50 6.55 11.05
CA ARG A 189 2.05 6.18 9.74
C ARG A 189 1.88 7.35 8.76
N ARG A 190 2.89 7.55 7.91
CA ARG A 190 2.83 8.52 6.80
C ARG A 190 1.87 7.99 5.72
N GLY A 191 0.87 8.80 5.34
CA GLY A 191 0.03 8.54 4.16
C GLY A 191 0.88 8.55 2.89
N ALA A 192 0.54 7.70 1.94
CA ALA A 192 1.26 7.54 0.68
C ALA A 192 0.27 7.38 -0.46
N ASN A 193 0.59 7.98 -1.61
CA ASN A 193 -0.25 7.96 -2.79
C ASN A 193 0.44 7.29 -3.98
N MET A 194 -0.34 6.59 -4.82
CA MET A 194 0.00 6.29 -6.21
C MET A 194 -0.81 7.21 -7.12
N GLY A 195 -0.16 7.88 -8.06
CA GLY A 195 -0.80 8.70 -9.08
C GLY A 195 -0.48 8.14 -10.45
N ILE A 196 -1.51 7.83 -11.23
CA ILE A 196 -1.37 7.21 -12.55
C ILE A 196 -2.02 8.09 -13.61
N ILE A 197 -1.34 8.24 -14.74
CA ILE A 197 -1.89 8.83 -15.96
C ILE A 197 -1.57 7.93 -17.14
N ASN A 198 -2.52 7.77 -18.06
CA ASN A 198 -2.33 7.01 -19.28
C ASN A 198 -1.37 7.74 -20.23
N ALA A 199 -0.57 6.98 -20.97
CA ALA A 199 0.37 7.51 -21.95
C ALA A 199 -0.30 8.38 -23.02
N ASP A 200 -1.56 8.11 -23.36
CA ASP A 200 -2.37 8.86 -24.34
C ASP A 200 -3.06 10.10 -23.76
N HIS A 201 -2.87 10.42 -22.48
CA HIS A 201 -3.44 11.63 -21.91
C HIS A 201 -2.74 12.89 -22.45
N PRO A 202 -3.46 13.97 -22.83
CA PRO A 202 -2.85 15.16 -23.44
C PRO A 202 -1.79 15.84 -22.55
N ASP A 203 -1.95 15.74 -21.23
CA ASP A 203 -1.01 16.29 -20.23
C ASP A 203 0.10 15.31 -19.79
N ILE A 204 0.33 14.22 -20.54
CA ILE A 204 1.34 13.19 -20.20
C ILE A 204 2.73 13.76 -19.97
N LEU A 205 3.18 14.72 -20.79
CA LEU A 205 4.50 15.35 -20.63
C LEU A 205 4.58 16.24 -19.38
N GLU A 206 3.49 16.92 -19.00
CA GLU A 206 3.45 17.69 -17.74
C GLU A 206 3.52 16.74 -16.53
N PHE A 207 2.85 15.58 -16.63
CA PHE A 207 2.86 14.55 -15.60
C PHE A 207 4.23 13.87 -15.43
N ILE A 208 4.88 13.46 -16.52
CA ILE A 208 6.23 12.83 -16.47
C ILE A 208 7.23 13.75 -15.75
N ARG A 209 7.13 15.06 -15.99
CA ARG A 209 8.03 16.07 -15.44
C ARG A 209 7.64 16.57 -14.05
N ALA A 210 6.50 16.13 -13.51
CA ALA A 210 5.88 16.72 -12.32
C ALA A 210 6.79 16.73 -11.09
N LYS A 211 7.67 15.74 -10.94
CA LYS A 211 8.58 15.60 -9.79
C LYS A 211 9.95 16.26 -10.00
N GLU A 212 10.21 16.93 -11.13
CA GLU A 212 11.52 17.52 -11.44
C GLU A 212 12.01 18.50 -10.36
N ARG A 213 11.08 19.28 -9.79
CA ARG A 213 11.39 20.32 -8.79
C ARG A 213 11.32 19.82 -7.34
N GLY A 214 11.16 18.51 -7.12
CA GLY A 214 10.96 17.93 -5.80
C GLY A 214 9.53 18.05 -5.25
N ASP A 215 8.59 18.47 -6.09
CA ASP A 215 7.16 18.47 -5.79
C ASP A 215 6.59 17.03 -5.74
N PHE A 216 5.38 16.86 -5.20
CA PHE A 216 4.68 15.56 -5.13
C PHE A 216 5.41 14.50 -4.29
N SER A 217 5.99 14.93 -3.16
CA SER A 217 6.77 14.05 -2.28
C SER A 217 5.95 12.96 -1.58
N ASN A 218 4.60 13.06 -1.61
CA ASN A 218 3.69 12.05 -1.09
C ASN A 218 3.12 11.13 -2.17
N PHE A 219 3.56 11.28 -3.43
CA PHE A 219 3.18 10.42 -4.55
C PHE A 219 4.38 9.62 -5.06
N ASN A 220 4.13 8.33 -5.28
CA ASN A 220 4.76 7.61 -6.39
C ASN A 220 3.94 7.93 -7.66
N THR A 221 4.62 8.12 -8.79
CA THR A 221 3.94 8.36 -10.06
C THR A 221 4.25 7.25 -11.05
N SER A 222 3.27 6.88 -11.87
CA SER A 222 3.47 5.88 -12.92
C SER A 222 2.70 6.23 -14.17
N VAL A 223 3.32 5.99 -15.33
CA VAL A 223 2.64 6.09 -16.62
C VAL A 223 1.99 4.74 -16.92
N ALA A 224 0.68 4.77 -17.13
CA ALA A 224 -0.07 3.63 -17.61
C ALA A 224 0.13 3.49 -19.12
N VAL A 225 0.72 2.38 -19.56
CA VAL A 225 1.00 2.08 -20.97
C VAL A 225 0.18 0.90 -21.45
N THR A 226 -0.16 0.93 -22.74
CA THR A 226 -0.81 -0.16 -23.47
C THR A 226 0.22 -0.89 -24.35
N ASP A 227 -0.12 -2.10 -24.79
CA ASP A 227 0.66 -2.84 -25.78
C ASP A 227 0.80 -2.03 -27.07
N GLU A 228 -0.26 -1.32 -27.48
CA GLU A 228 -0.25 -0.44 -28.65
C GLU A 228 0.80 0.68 -28.53
N PHE A 229 0.83 1.38 -27.39
CA PHE A 229 1.86 2.39 -27.13
C PHE A 229 3.27 1.79 -27.19
N MET A 230 3.49 0.63 -26.55
CA MET A 230 4.80 -0.02 -26.54
C MET A 230 5.23 -0.49 -27.94
N GLN A 231 4.30 -0.94 -28.78
CA GLN A 231 4.56 -1.25 -30.19
C GLN A 231 4.94 0.02 -30.98
N ALA A 232 4.23 1.13 -30.77
CA ALA A 232 4.57 2.41 -31.39
C ALA A 232 5.96 2.91 -30.97
N VAL A 233 6.36 2.74 -29.69
CA VAL A 233 7.73 3.02 -29.20
C VAL A 233 8.76 2.19 -29.99
N ALA A 234 8.53 0.89 -30.11
CA ALA A 234 9.43 -0.03 -30.80
C ALA A 234 9.61 0.34 -32.28
N ARG A 235 8.52 0.74 -32.95
CA ARG A 235 8.52 1.14 -34.37
C ARG A 235 8.88 2.61 -34.63
N ASN A 236 9.04 3.41 -33.58
CA ASN A 236 9.24 4.85 -33.67
C ASN A 236 8.08 5.58 -34.39
N GLU A 237 6.86 5.16 -34.10
CA GLU A 237 5.62 5.68 -34.68
C GLU A 237 5.02 6.79 -33.81
N LYS A 238 4.12 7.56 -34.41
CA LYS A 238 3.26 8.49 -33.68
C LYS A 238 2.03 7.78 -33.17
N TYR A 239 1.46 8.30 -32.08
CA TYR A 239 0.18 7.88 -31.54
C TYR A 239 -0.63 9.11 -31.11
N GLY A 240 -1.95 8.95 -31.07
CA GLY A 240 -2.88 10.00 -30.70
C GLY A 240 -2.94 10.23 -29.19
N LEU A 241 -2.96 11.49 -28.78
CA LEU A 241 -3.37 11.87 -27.43
C LEU A 241 -4.87 12.14 -27.41
N ILE A 242 -5.58 11.49 -26.49
CA ILE A 242 -7.03 11.43 -26.45
C ILE A 242 -7.56 12.27 -25.30
N ASN A 243 -8.44 13.23 -25.58
CA ASN A 243 -9.12 13.94 -24.51
C ASN A 243 -10.15 12.99 -23.85
N PRO A 244 -10.02 12.67 -22.54
CA PRO A 244 -10.88 11.68 -21.88
C PRO A 244 -12.35 12.08 -21.83
N ARG A 245 -12.68 13.38 -21.96
CA ARG A 245 -14.04 13.91 -21.98
C ARG A 245 -14.70 13.80 -23.35
N THR A 246 -14.00 14.16 -24.43
CA THR A 246 -14.57 14.14 -25.78
C THR A 246 -14.37 12.80 -26.48
N LYS A 247 -13.40 11.99 -26.02
CA LYS A 247 -12.91 10.77 -26.69
C LYS A 247 -12.34 11.03 -28.08
N GLU A 248 -11.98 12.27 -28.37
CA GLU A 248 -11.37 12.67 -29.63
C GLU A 248 -9.86 12.82 -29.46
N GLU A 249 -9.15 12.49 -30.53
CA GLU A 249 -7.72 12.77 -30.64
C GLU A 249 -7.51 14.28 -30.76
N VAL A 250 -6.67 14.85 -29.90
CA VAL A 250 -6.37 16.29 -29.89
C VAL A 250 -5.04 16.63 -30.54
N ARG A 251 -4.09 15.69 -30.54
CA ARG A 251 -2.79 15.81 -31.22
C ARG A 251 -2.11 14.45 -31.32
N GLU A 252 -1.24 14.29 -32.31
CA GLU A 252 -0.28 13.19 -32.36
C GLU A 252 1.06 13.57 -31.75
N ILE A 253 1.73 12.60 -31.12
CA ILE A 253 3.12 12.72 -30.67
C ILE A 253 3.88 11.43 -30.94
N ASN A 254 5.20 11.53 -31.14
CA ASN A 254 6.04 10.34 -31.32
C ASN A 254 6.13 9.56 -30.00
N ALA A 255 5.83 8.26 -30.05
CA ALA A 255 5.78 7.41 -28.87
C ALA A 255 7.17 7.24 -28.22
N ARG A 256 8.23 7.17 -29.04
CA ARG A 256 9.61 7.06 -28.56
C ARG A 256 10.07 8.32 -27.83
N ASP A 257 9.65 9.50 -28.27
CA ASP A 257 9.94 10.75 -27.56
C ASP A 257 9.31 10.77 -26.17
N VAL A 258 8.04 10.34 -26.05
CA VAL A 258 7.38 10.22 -24.74
C VAL A 258 8.07 9.16 -23.87
N PHE A 259 8.45 8.02 -24.43
CA PHE A 259 9.18 6.98 -23.68
C PHE A 259 10.56 7.45 -23.24
N ASN A 260 11.28 8.20 -24.07
CA ASN A 260 12.57 8.80 -23.70
C ASN A 260 12.42 9.79 -22.55
N GLU A 261 11.33 10.56 -22.51
CA GLU A 261 11.02 11.43 -21.36
C GLU A 261 10.79 10.59 -20.09
N ILE A 262 10.01 9.50 -20.17
CA ILE A 262 9.80 8.58 -19.03
C ILE A 262 11.15 8.07 -18.51
N VAL A 263 12.00 7.52 -19.39
CA VAL A 263 13.32 6.99 -19.02
C VAL A 263 14.22 8.08 -18.42
N THR A 264 14.22 9.27 -19.02
CA THR A 264 15.06 10.39 -18.56
C THR A 264 14.67 10.82 -17.15
N TYR A 265 13.37 10.95 -16.86
CA TYR A 265 12.92 11.37 -15.54
C TYR A 265 13.03 10.25 -14.51
N ALA A 266 12.74 8.99 -14.88
CA ALA A 266 13.01 7.84 -14.03
C ALA A 266 14.50 7.79 -13.62
N TRP A 267 15.43 8.09 -14.53
CA TRP A 267 16.85 8.20 -14.21
C TRP A 267 17.17 9.40 -13.29
N LYS A 268 16.55 10.56 -13.50
CA LYS A 268 16.80 11.77 -12.71
C LYS A 268 16.25 11.69 -11.28
N THR A 269 15.04 11.15 -11.09
CA THR A 269 14.28 11.28 -9.84
C THR A 269 13.81 9.94 -9.26
N GLY A 270 13.91 8.85 -10.02
CA GLY A 270 13.28 7.56 -9.68
C GLY A 270 11.83 7.41 -10.15
N ASP A 271 11.24 8.46 -10.73
CA ASP A 271 9.84 8.51 -11.19
C ASP A 271 9.73 9.18 -12.58
N PRO A 272 8.70 8.87 -13.38
CA PRO A 272 7.63 7.92 -13.09
C PRO A 272 8.04 6.46 -13.37
N GLY A 273 7.38 5.54 -12.67
CA GLY A 273 7.34 4.12 -13.05
C GLY A 273 6.44 3.87 -14.26
N ILE A 274 6.27 2.60 -14.62
CA ILE A 274 5.40 2.16 -15.71
C ILE A 274 4.44 1.09 -15.18
N ILE A 275 3.17 1.19 -15.58
CA ILE A 275 2.14 0.18 -15.33
C ILE A 275 1.59 -0.30 -16.68
N PHE A 276 1.63 -1.61 -16.92
CA PHE A 276 1.12 -2.22 -18.15
C PHE A 276 -0.38 -2.53 -18.00
N LEU A 277 -1.24 -1.66 -18.51
CA LEU A 277 -2.69 -1.79 -18.35
C LEU A 277 -3.25 -3.04 -19.05
N ASP A 278 -2.76 -3.35 -20.24
CA ASP A 278 -3.24 -4.50 -21.00
C ASP A 278 -2.86 -5.83 -20.33
N GLU A 279 -1.72 -5.87 -19.65
CA GLU A 279 -1.30 -7.04 -18.87
C GLU A 279 -2.19 -7.24 -17.64
N ILE A 280 -2.48 -6.16 -16.90
CA ILE A 280 -3.43 -6.19 -15.80
C ILE A 280 -4.82 -6.63 -16.29
N LYS A 281 -5.26 -6.12 -17.45
CA LYS A 281 -6.55 -6.45 -18.04
C LYS A 281 -6.64 -7.92 -18.45
N ARG A 282 -5.60 -8.48 -19.09
CA ARG A 282 -5.51 -9.91 -19.46
C ARG A 282 -5.68 -10.83 -18.26
N HIS A 283 -5.16 -10.42 -17.10
CA HIS A 283 -5.16 -11.22 -15.88
C HIS A 283 -6.19 -10.76 -14.83
N ASN A 284 -7.11 -9.87 -15.18
CA ASN A 284 -8.21 -9.51 -14.30
C ASN A 284 -9.18 -10.69 -14.18
N PRO A 285 -9.34 -11.30 -12.98
CA PRO A 285 -10.24 -12.45 -12.81
C PRO A 285 -11.72 -12.05 -12.80
N VAL A 286 -12.04 -10.77 -12.66
CA VAL A 286 -13.40 -10.24 -12.52
C VAL A 286 -13.68 -9.08 -13.49
N PRO A 287 -13.47 -9.26 -14.81
CA PRO A 287 -13.59 -8.17 -15.78
C PRO A 287 -15.03 -7.60 -15.89
N ALA A 288 -16.04 -8.39 -15.51
CA ALA A 288 -17.44 -7.95 -15.48
C ALA A 288 -17.75 -6.96 -14.35
N VAL A 289 -16.91 -6.89 -13.29
CA VAL A 289 -17.09 -5.97 -12.16
C VAL A 289 -16.57 -4.58 -12.52
N GLY A 290 -15.48 -4.50 -13.27
CA GLY A 290 -14.91 -3.25 -13.73
C GLY A 290 -13.49 -3.40 -14.30
N GLU A 291 -12.99 -2.32 -14.88
CA GLU A 291 -11.61 -2.21 -15.31
C GLU A 291 -10.70 -1.77 -14.16
N ILE A 292 -9.50 -2.32 -14.12
CA ILE A 292 -8.48 -1.97 -13.13
C ILE A 292 -7.57 -0.91 -13.75
N GLU A 293 -7.71 0.33 -13.31
CA GLU A 293 -6.98 1.49 -13.84
C GLU A 293 -5.94 2.04 -12.86
N ALA A 294 -5.91 1.52 -11.63
CA ALA A 294 -5.01 1.98 -10.60
C ALA A 294 -4.41 0.81 -9.81
N THR A 295 -3.27 1.10 -9.17
CA THR A 295 -2.66 0.21 -8.18
C THR A 295 -2.63 0.92 -6.83
N ASN A 296 -2.35 0.17 -5.78
CA ASN A 296 -1.95 0.76 -4.51
C ASN A 296 -0.60 1.53 -4.62
N PRO A 297 -0.17 2.28 -3.58
CA PRO A 297 1.06 3.09 -3.57
C PRO A 297 2.33 2.41 -4.07
N CYS A 298 2.48 1.10 -3.83
CA CYS A 298 3.72 0.37 -4.15
C CYS A 298 3.62 -0.45 -5.47
N GLY A 299 2.47 -0.43 -6.16
CA GLY A 299 2.29 -1.05 -7.48
C GLY A 299 2.00 -2.55 -7.48
N GLU A 300 2.11 -3.24 -6.34
CA GLU A 300 2.02 -4.70 -6.24
C GLU A 300 0.59 -5.25 -6.27
N GLN A 301 -0.42 -4.40 -6.06
CA GLN A 301 -1.83 -4.75 -6.18
C GLN A 301 -2.54 -3.84 -7.17
N PRO A 302 -2.88 -4.35 -8.36
CA PRO A 302 -3.91 -3.77 -9.22
C PRO A 302 -5.29 -3.89 -8.56
N LEU A 303 -5.97 -2.76 -8.37
CA LEU A 303 -7.20 -2.66 -7.58
C LEU A 303 -8.33 -2.01 -8.38
N LEU A 304 -9.52 -2.57 -8.26
CA LEU A 304 -10.74 -1.91 -8.71
C LEU A 304 -11.03 -0.67 -7.85
N ALA A 305 -11.88 0.22 -8.36
CA ALA A 305 -12.36 1.37 -7.60
C ALA A 305 -12.99 0.92 -6.26
N TYR A 306 -12.58 1.55 -5.17
CA TYR A 306 -12.94 1.23 -3.78
C TYR A 306 -12.49 -0.16 -3.29
N GLU A 307 -11.67 -0.89 -4.04
CA GLU A 307 -11.14 -2.17 -3.55
C GLU A 307 -10.00 -1.95 -2.55
N SER A 308 -9.93 -2.81 -1.53
CA SER A 308 -8.87 -2.78 -0.52
C SER A 308 -7.82 -3.85 -0.73
N CYS A 309 -6.67 -3.64 -0.09
CA CYS A 309 -5.48 -4.47 -0.20
C CYS A 309 -5.10 -5.02 1.18
N ASN A 310 -5.42 -6.30 1.42
CA ASN A 310 -5.04 -7.05 2.61
C ASN A 310 -3.82 -7.90 2.30
N LEU A 311 -2.68 -7.59 2.92
CA LEU A 311 -1.40 -8.21 2.59
C LEU A 311 -0.82 -8.99 3.76
N GLY A 312 -0.02 -10.00 3.43
CA GLY A 312 0.85 -10.67 4.37
C GLY A 312 2.03 -11.29 3.66
N SER A 313 3.11 -11.58 4.39
CA SER A 313 4.34 -12.10 3.79
C SER A 313 4.85 -13.30 4.56
N ILE A 314 5.15 -14.37 3.82
CA ILE A 314 5.80 -15.56 4.35
C ILE A 314 7.31 -15.36 4.30
N ASN A 315 8.01 -15.62 5.42
CA ASN A 315 9.46 -15.56 5.46
C ASN A 315 10.05 -16.86 4.91
N VAL A 316 10.33 -16.92 3.61
CA VAL A 316 10.78 -18.17 2.97
C VAL A 316 12.12 -18.67 3.50
N SER A 317 12.95 -17.79 4.09
CA SER A 317 14.21 -18.19 4.73
C SER A 317 14.03 -19.09 5.96
N LYS A 318 12.81 -19.18 6.52
CA LYS A 318 12.50 -20.04 7.67
C LYS A 318 12.28 -21.51 7.30
N PHE A 319 12.15 -21.81 6.01
CA PHE A 319 11.86 -23.15 5.50
C PHE A 319 13.05 -23.76 4.76
N VAL A 320 14.27 -23.36 5.12
CA VAL A 320 15.49 -23.94 4.56
C VAL A 320 16.27 -24.62 5.68
N GLU A 321 16.49 -25.92 5.52
CA GLU A 321 17.28 -26.75 6.42
C GLU A 321 18.20 -27.64 5.58
N ASN A 322 19.47 -27.78 5.98
CA ASN A 322 20.46 -28.60 5.26
C ASN A 322 20.56 -28.32 3.74
N CYS A 323 20.47 -27.05 3.34
CA CYS A 323 20.46 -26.59 1.94
C CYS A 323 19.28 -27.09 1.10
N GLU A 324 18.20 -27.57 1.74
CA GLU A 324 16.97 -27.98 1.08
C GLU A 324 15.77 -27.18 1.62
N ILE A 325 14.75 -27.02 0.77
CA ILE A 325 13.50 -26.34 1.16
C ILE A 325 12.55 -27.36 1.78
N ASP A 326 12.03 -27.07 2.98
CA ASP A 326 10.92 -27.81 3.58
C ASP A 326 9.59 -27.40 2.91
N TRP A 327 9.30 -28.07 1.81
CA TRP A 327 8.10 -27.83 1.01
C TRP A 327 6.81 -28.19 1.75
N GLU A 328 6.83 -29.18 2.64
CA GLU A 328 5.63 -29.61 3.36
C GLU A 328 5.23 -28.57 4.40
N ARG A 329 6.18 -28.07 5.19
CA ARG A 329 5.90 -26.99 6.15
C ARG A 329 5.53 -25.70 5.43
N LEU A 330 6.21 -25.35 4.35
CA LEU A 330 5.87 -24.15 3.56
C LEU A 330 4.43 -24.22 3.03
N LYS A 331 4.02 -25.37 2.49
CA LYS A 331 2.65 -25.61 2.05
C LYS A 331 1.65 -25.40 3.18
N GLU A 332 1.90 -25.94 4.36
CA GLU A 332 1.01 -25.75 5.52
C GLU A 332 0.88 -24.26 5.88
N VAL A 333 2.00 -23.53 5.95
CA VAL A 333 1.99 -22.10 6.27
C VAL A 333 1.20 -21.31 5.23
N ILE A 334 1.36 -21.60 3.93
CA ILE A 334 0.59 -20.96 2.86
C ILE A 334 -0.92 -21.10 3.12
N TRP A 335 -1.42 -22.30 3.42
CA TRP A 335 -2.86 -22.52 3.67
C TRP A 335 -3.38 -21.74 4.88
N ILE A 336 -2.60 -21.69 5.96
CA ILE A 336 -2.98 -20.93 7.15
C ILE A 336 -2.93 -19.42 6.88
N SER A 337 -1.93 -18.93 6.15
CA SER A 337 -1.78 -17.53 5.80
C SER A 337 -2.89 -17.03 4.87
N VAL A 338 -3.30 -17.83 3.88
CA VAL A 338 -4.47 -17.52 3.04
C VAL A 338 -5.72 -17.38 3.90
N ARG A 339 -5.96 -18.33 4.80
CA ARG A 339 -7.09 -18.26 5.75
C ARG A 339 -7.03 -17.02 6.63
N PHE A 340 -5.86 -16.71 7.18
CA PHE A 340 -5.64 -15.50 7.99
C PHE A 340 -6.04 -14.23 7.22
N LEU A 341 -5.57 -14.09 5.97
CA LEU A 341 -5.85 -12.90 5.16
C LEU A 341 -7.32 -12.82 4.74
N ASP A 342 -7.97 -13.97 4.53
CA ASP A 342 -9.41 -14.03 4.25
C ASP A 342 -10.23 -13.64 5.48
N ASP A 343 -9.88 -14.14 6.67
CA ASP A 343 -10.50 -13.76 7.95
C ASP A 343 -10.33 -12.26 8.25
N VAL A 344 -9.20 -11.66 7.86
CA VAL A 344 -8.97 -10.21 7.99
C VAL A 344 -10.08 -9.42 7.29
N ILE A 345 -10.57 -9.86 6.12
CA ILE A 345 -11.64 -9.16 5.38
C ILE A 345 -12.91 -9.01 6.22
N ASP A 346 -13.25 -10.04 6.99
CA ASP A 346 -14.49 -10.12 7.76
C ASP A 346 -14.44 -9.33 9.07
N VAL A 347 -13.26 -9.24 9.71
CA VAL A 347 -13.10 -8.48 10.95
C VAL A 347 -12.64 -7.03 10.76
N ASN A 348 -12.26 -6.64 9.54
CA ASN A 348 -11.79 -5.30 9.23
C ASN A 348 -12.90 -4.25 9.43
N GLN A 349 -12.56 -3.11 10.06
CA GLN A 349 -13.44 -1.95 10.16
C GLN A 349 -13.15 -0.96 9.04
N TYR A 350 -13.99 -0.99 8.00
CA TYR A 350 -13.87 -0.12 6.84
C TYR A 350 -14.37 1.29 7.15
N GLN A 351 -13.61 2.30 6.72
CA GLN A 351 -13.94 3.71 6.95
C GLN A 351 -14.99 4.25 5.95
N LEU A 352 -15.21 3.52 4.86
CA LEU A 352 -16.13 3.86 3.77
C LEU A 352 -16.98 2.64 3.42
N PRO A 353 -18.33 2.74 3.41
CA PRO A 353 -19.22 1.64 3.05
C PRO A 353 -18.97 1.05 1.66
N GLU A 354 -18.56 1.89 0.71
CA GLU A 354 -18.22 1.50 -0.66
C GLU A 354 -17.05 0.52 -0.67
N ILE A 355 -16.04 0.77 0.17
CA ILE A 355 -14.87 -0.09 0.31
C ILE A 355 -15.25 -1.43 0.93
N GLU A 356 -16.07 -1.40 1.98
CA GLU A 356 -16.57 -2.62 2.61
C GLU A 356 -17.31 -3.50 1.61
N LYS A 357 -18.24 -2.90 0.86
CA LYS A 357 -19.04 -3.59 -0.15
C LYS A 357 -18.14 -4.22 -1.23
N MET A 358 -17.21 -3.46 -1.80
CA MET A 358 -16.33 -3.93 -2.86
C MET A 358 -15.39 -5.04 -2.35
N THR A 359 -14.77 -4.83 -1.19
CA THR A 359 -13.83 -5.79 -0.61
C THR A 359 -14.52 -7.11 -0.27
N LYS A 360 -15.70 -7.08 0.36
CA LYS A 360 -16.44 -8.30 0.71
C LYS A 360 -16.96 -9.04 -0.52
N ALA A 361 -17.25 -8.34 -1.61
CA ALA A 361 -17.69 -8.96 -2.86
C ALA A 361 -16.56 -9.72 -3.57
N ASN A 362 -15.35 -9.16 -3.61
CA ASN A 362 -14.24 -9.75 -4.37
C ASN A 362 -13.28 -10.59 -3.52
N ARG A 363 -13.23 -10.33 -2.20
CA ARG A 363 -12.34 -10.97 -1.23
C ARG A 363 -10.87 -11.05 -1.65
N LYS A 364 -10.36 -10.00 -2.31
CA LYS A 364 -8.98 -9.94 -2.78
C LYS A 364 -8.00 -9.93 -1.59
N ILE A 365 -6.98 -10.79 -1.67
CA ILE A 365 -5.86 -10.87 -0.73
C ILE A 365 -4.54 -10.83 -1.49
N GLY A 366 -3.48 -10.35 -0.84
CA GLY A 366 -2.12 -10.36 -1.38
C GLY A 366 -1.16 -11.08 -0.45
N LEU A 367 -1.07 -12.40 -0.61
CA LEU A 367 -0.03 -13.20 0.04
C LEU A 367 1.27 -13.10 -0.76
N GLY A 368 2.30 -12.53 -0.15
CA GLY A 368 3.64 -12.40 -0.71
C GLY A 368 4.69 -13.19 0.05
N ILE A 369 5.95 -12.95 -0.31
CA ILE A 369 7.12 -13.54 0.34
C ILE A 369 8.09 -12.45 0.80
N MET A 370 8.85 -12.75 1.84
CA MET A 370 10.02 -12.01 2.29
C MET A 370 11.14 -13.01 2.60
N GLY A 371 12.39 -12.54 2.73
CA GLY A 371 13.51 -13.43 3.04
C GLY A 371 14.02 -14.26 1.85
N PHE A 372 13.68 -13.87 0.61
CA PHE A 372 14.07 -14.63 -0.59
C PHE A 372 15.59 -14.63 -0.81
N ALA A 373 16.26 -13.49 -0.60
CA ALA A 373 17.71 -13.41 -0.71
C ALA A 373 18.40 -14.30 0.34
N GLU A 374 17.89 -14.31 1.57
CA GLU A 374 18.37 -15.16 2.66
C GLU A 374 18.11 -16.64 2.40
N LEU A 375 16.99 -16.99 1.75
CA LEU A 375 16.74 -18.34 1.26
C LEU A 375 17.83 -18.75 0.26
N LEU A 376 18.14 -17.90 -0.74
CA LEU A 376 19.18 -18.21 -1.72
C LEU A 376 20.54 -18.45 -1.05
N ILE A 377 20.95 -17.58 -0.12
CA ILE A 377 22.21 -17.75 0.63
C ILE A 377 22.24 -19.09 1.40
N LYS A 378 21.11 -19.53 1.96
CA LYS A 378 21.02 -20.79 2.72
C LYS A 378 21.03 -22.05 1.85
N LEU A 379 20.72 -21.95 0.56
CA LEU A 379 20.76 -23.08 -0.37
C LEU A 379 22.18 -23.37 -0.90
N GLY A 380 23.14 -22.48 -0.63
CA GLY A 380 24.48 -22.52 -1.22
C GLY A 380 24.50 -21.88 -2.60
#